data_AF-A0A522SCP8-F1
#
_entry.id   AF-A0A522SCP8-F1
#
_cell.length_a   1.000
_cell.length_b   1.000
_cell.length_c   1.000
_cell.angle_alpha   90.00
_cell.angle_beta   90.00
_cell.angle_gamma   90.00
#
_symmetry.space_group_name_H-M   'P 1'
#
loop_
_entity.id
_entity.type
_entity.pdbx_description
1 polymer ?
#
loop_
_entity_poly.entity_id
_entity_poly.type
_entity_poly.pdbx_seq_one_letter_code
_entity_poly.pdbx_strand_id
1 'polypeptide(L)'
;MSVAAKTLLGALATIVLWQVAVWQFSPPRFILPPPLDVVRAFGTQPGFLFKQFCTTLEEVLLGLLFGILLGIATALLVAALPRVGQLVWPLALVLQALP
;
A
#
# COMPACT_ATOMS: atom_id res chain seq x y z
N MET A 1 -26.05 -14.57 15.67
CA MET A 1 -24.62 -14.63 15.26
C MET A 1 -23.95 -13.34 15.67
N SER A 2 -22.83 -13.39 16.40
CA SER A 2 -22.07 -12.20 16.77
C SER A 2 -21.53 -11.49 15.53
N VAL A 3 -21.27 -10.18 15.62
CA VAL A 3 -20.69 -9.38 14.52
C VAL A 3 -19.40 -10.02 14.00
N ALA A 4 -18.55 -10.53 14.91
CA ALA A 4 -17.31 -11.23 14.58
C ALA A 4 -17.53 -12.51 13.74
N ALA A 5 -18.60 -13.27 13.97
CA ALA A 5 -18.89 -14.45 13.16
C ALA A 5 -19.29 -14.06 11.73
N LYS A 6 -20.04 -12.97 11.56
CA LYS A 6 -20.43 -12.48 10.22
C LYS A 6 -19.23 -11.95 9.44
N THR A 7 -18.31 -11.23 10.09
CA THR A 7 -17.10 -10.71 9.43
C THR A 7 -16.16 -11.83 9.01
N LEU A 8 -15.93 -12.84 9.86
CA LEU A 8 -15.12 -14.02 9.51
C LEU A 8 -15.71 -14.80 8.34
N LEU A 9 -17.03 -15.02 8.35
CA LEU A 9 -17.71 -15.75 7.28
C LEU A 9 -17.66 -14.97 5.96
N GLY A 10 -17.82 -13.65 6.01
CA GLY A 10 -17.63 -12.77 4.85
C GLY A 10 -16.20 -12.84 4.30
N ALA A 11 -15.19 -12.76 5.15
CA ALA A 11 -13.79 -12.86 4.73
C ALA A 11 -13.49 -14.23 4.08
N LEU A 12 -13.97 -15.31 4.68
CA LEU A 12 -13.78 -16.66 4.16
C LEU A 12 -14.50 -16.86 2.82
N ALA A 13 -15.72 -16.35 2.68
CA ALA A 13 -16.45 -16.35 1.41
C ALA A 13 -15.68 -15.60 0.32
N THR A 14 -15.11 -14.43 0.62
CA THR A 14 -14.29 -13.66 -0.33
C THR A 14 -13.05 -14.44 -0.78
N ILE A 15 -12.35 -15.11 0.15
CA ILE A 15 -11.16 -15.92 -0.18
C ILE A 15 -11.55 -17.10 -1.08
N VAL A 16 -12.66 -17.77 -0.79
CA VAL A 16 -13.17 -18.88 -1.61
C VAL A 16 -13.56 -18.39 -3.01
N LEU A 17 -14.29 -17.27 -3.10
CA LEU A 17 -14.64 -16.65 -4.38
C LEU A 17 -13.41 -16.28 -5.20
N TRP A 18 -12.37 -15.72 -4.55
CA TRP A 18 -11.10 -15.43 -5.19
C TRP A 18 -10.41 -16.69 -5.73
N GLN A 19 -10.34 -17.77 -4.94
CA GLN A 19 -9.76 -19.04 -5.37
C GLN A 19 -10.48 -19.62 -6.59
N VAL A 20 -11.82 -19.61 -6.57
CA VAL A 20 -12.66 -20.07 -7.69
C VAL A 20 -12.47 -19.19 -8.92
N ALA A 21 -12.41 -17.87 -8.76
CA ALA A 21 -12.17 -16.94 -9.85
C ALA A 21 -10.80 -17.18 -10.52
N VAL A 22 -9.73 -17.37 -9.74
CA VAL A 22 -8.41 -17.66 -10.32
C VAL A 22 -8.41 -18.98 -11.09
N TRP A 23 -9.10 -20.02 -10.61
CA TRP A 23 -9.24 -21.28 -11.36
C TRP A 23 -10.05 -21.11 -12.65
N GLN A 24 -11.14 -20.34 -12.62
CA GLN A 24 -12.03 -20.19 -13.77
C GLN A 24 -11.45 -19.27 -14.86
N PHE A 25 -10.81 -18.18 -14.47
CA PHE A 25 -10.31 -17.15 -15.39
C PHE A 25 -8.82 -17.29 -15.71
N SER A 26 -8.08 -18.09 -14.95
CA SER A 26 -6.65 -18.35 -15.14
C SER A 26 -5.83 -17.07 -15.45
N PRO A 27 -5.95 -16.01 -14.62
CA PRO A 27 -5.18 -14.79 -14.84
C PRO A 27 -3.67 -15.09 -14.75
N PRO A 28 -2.82 -14.27 -15.38
CA PRO A 28 -1.39 -14.40 -15.21
C PRO A 28 -0.99 -14.36 -13.73
N ARG A 29 -0.19 -15.34 -13.29
CA ARG A 29 0.16 -15.51 -11.86
C ARG A 29 0.85 -14.32 -11.22
N PHE A 30 1.52 -13.48 -12.02
CA PHE A 30 2.16 -12.25 -11.56
C PHE A 30 1.15 -11.14 -11.22
N ILE A 31 -0.06 -11.18 -11.79
CA ILE A 31 -1.14 -10.23 -11.51
C ILE A 31 -1.95 -10.70 -10.32
N LEU A 32 -2.37 -11.97 -10.34
CA LEU A 32 -3.27 -12.52 -9.32
C LEU A 32 -2.94 -13.99 -9.03
N PRO A 33 -2.02 -14.26 -8.10
CA PRO A 33 -1.75 -15.63 -7.67
C PRO A 33 -2.96 -16.20 -6.92
N PRO A 34 -3.19 -17.53 -6.95
CA PRO A 34 -4.22 -18.15 -6.13
C PRO A 34 -3.94 -17.95 -4.62
N PRO A 35 -4.96 -17.76 -3.77
CA PRO A 35 -4.77 -17.57 -2.33
C PRO A 35 -4.03 -18.73 -1.67
N LEU A 36 -4.21 -19.97 -2.14
CA LEU A 36 -3.45 -21.13 -1.66
C LEU A 36 -1.94 -20.99 -1.89
N ASP A 37 -1.52 -20.42 -3.01
CA ASP A 37 -0.10 -20.20 -3.30
C ASP A 37 0.47 -19.09 -2.42
N VAL A 38 -0.33 -18.08 -2.09
CA VAL A 38 0.04 -17.02 -1.13
C VAL A 38 0.31 -17.62 0.26
N VAL A 39 -0.61 -18.45 0.78
CA VAL A 39 -0.44 -19.11 2.09
C VAL A 39 0.80 -20.01 2.09
N ARG A 40 1.07 -20.74 0.99
CA ARG A 40 2.28 -21.54 0.85
C ARG A 40 3.55 -20.69 0.83
N ALA A 41 3.53 -19.53 0.18
CA ALA A 41 4.67 -18.61 0.17
C ALA A 41 5.02 -18.13 1.59
N PHE A 42 4.01 -17.81 2.41
CA PHE A 42 4.20 -17.45 3.82
C PHE A 42 4.86 -18.57 4.64
N GLY A 43 4.52 -19.83 4.39
CA GLY A 43 5.12 -20.97 5.09
C GLY A 43 6.50 -21.37 4.58
N THR A 44 6.77 -21.20 3.27
CA THR A 44 8.04 -21.66 2.65
C THR A 44 9.17 -20.65 2.76
N GLN A 45 8.87 -19.35 2.75
CA GLN A 45 9.88 -18.29 2.78
C GLN A 45 9.58 -17.18 3.82
N PRO A 46 9.25 -17.52 5.08
CA PRO A 46 8.85 -16.52 6.07
C PRO A 46 9.95 -15.50 6.36
N GLY A 47 11.21 -15.93 6.44
CA GLY A 47 12.35 -15.04 6.71
C GLY A 47 12.61 -14.05 5.56
N PHE A 48 12.44 -14.49 4.31
CA PHE A 48 12.57 -13.61 3.16
C PHE A 48 11.45 -12.56 3.13
N LEU A 49 10.20 -12.99 3.29
CA LEU A 49 9.05 -12.09 3.32
C LEU A 49 9.12 -11.09 4.47
N PHE A 50 9.54 -11.54 5.65
CA PHE A 50 9.70 -10.66 6.81
C PHE A 50 10.80 -9.62 6.59
N LYS A 51 11.94 -10.01 6.00
CA LYS A 51 13.01 -9.07 5.67
C LYS A 51 12.54 -8.01 4.66
N GLN A 52 11.83 -8.43 3.60
CA GLN A 52 11.28 -7.48 2.61
C GLN A 52 10.26 -6.56 3.27
N PHE A 53 9.37 -7.10 4.09
CA PHE A 53 8.43 -6.30 4.87
C PHE A 53 9.12 -5.24 5.74
N CYS A 54 10.16 -5.62 6.50
CA CYS A 54 10.91 -4.67 7.32
C CYS A 54 11.59 -3.60 6.46
N THR A 55 12.17 -3.98 5.32
CA THR A 55 12.82 -3.02 4.41
C THR A 55 11.82 -2.00 3.89
N THR A 56 10.68 -2.47 3.36
CA THR A 56 9.61 -1.57 2.88
C THR A 56 9.03 -0.73 4.01
N LEU A 57 8.88 -1.29 5.21
CA LEU A 57 8.39 -0.55 6.36
C LEU A 57 9.35 0.59 6.74
N GLU A 58 10.66 0.33 6.76
CA GLU A 58 11.69 1.35 6.99
C GLU A 58 11.66 2.43 5.91
N GLU A 59 11.57 2.06 4.63
CA GLU A 59 11.45 3.00 3.50
C GLU A 59 10.22 3.90 3.65
N VAL A 60 9.06 3.33 4.00
CA VAL A 60 7.82 4.07 4.20
C VAL A 60 7.92 5.01 5.41
N LEU A 61 8.49 4.55 6.52
CA LEU A 61 8.63 5.38 7.73
C LEU A 61 9.60 6.55 7.51
N LEU A 62 10.72 6.30 6.84
CA LEU A 62 11.67 7.36 6.49
C LEU A 62 11.05 8.33 5.47
N GLY A 63 10.41 7.82 4.42
CA GLY A 63 9.70 8.63 3.43
C GLY A 63 8.62 9.51 4.06
N LEU A 64 7.84 8.95 5.00
CA LEU A 64 6.82 9.69 5.74
C LEU A 64 7.45 10.77 6.64
N LEU A 65 8.50 10.43 7.38
CA LEU A 65 9.19 11.37 8.26
C LEU A 65 9.73 12.56 7.46
N PHE A 66 10.49 12.29 6.40
CA PHE A 66 11.03 13.36 5.55
C PHE A 66 9.94 14.13 4.82
N GLY A 67 8.89 13.45 4.33
CA GLY A 67 7.73 14.08 3.70
C GLY A 67 7.01 15.05 4.64
N ILE A 68 6.80 14.67 5.91
CA ILE A 68 6.22 15.55 6.93
C ILE A 68 7.11 16.77 7.17
N LEU A 69 8.40 16.56 7.41
CA LEU A 69 9.34 17.66 7.69
C LEU A 69 9.41 18.67 6.54
N LEU A 70 9.54 18.18 5.30
CA LEU A 70 9.56 19.02 4.11
C LEU A 70 8.21 19.70 3.86
N GLY A 71 7.10 19.00 4.10
CA GLY A 71 5.75 19.57 4.00
C GLY A 71 5.54 20.73 4.97
N ILE A 72 5.95 20.57 6.24
CA ILE A 72 5.90 21.62 7.25
C ILE A 72 6.79 22.80 6.84
N ALA A 73 8.04 22.55 6.45
CA ALA A 73 8.96 23.60 6.03
C ALA A 73 8.40 24.40 4.84
N THR A 74 7.81 23.70 3.86
CA THR A 74 7.18 24.31 2.68
C THR A 74 5.98 25.16 3.10
N ALA A 75 5.11 24.66 3.98
CA ALA A 75 3.95 25.42 4.47
C ALA A 75 4.36 26.71 5.19
N LEU A 76 5.39 26.63 6.06
CA LEU A 76 5.93 27.80 6.75
C LEU A 76 6.55 28.81 5.77
N LEU A 77 7.26 28.34 4.74
CA LEU A 77 7.86 29.20 3.72
C LEU A 77 6.79 29.93 2.90
N VAL A 78 5.73 29.24 2.50
CA VAL A 78 4.59 29.83 1.78
C VAL A 78 3.85 30.85 2.65
N ALA A 79 3.68 30.57 3.95
CA ALA A 79 3.07 31.50 4.89
C ALA A 79 3.91 32.78 5.09
N ALA A 80 5.24 32.65 5.13
CA ALA A 80 6.15 33.79 5.26
C ALA A 80 6.30 34.59 3.96
N LEU A 81 6.23 33.91 2.80
CA LEU A 81 6.48 34.50 1.48
C LEU A 81 5.37 34.10 0.50
N PRO A 82 4.28 34.90 0.38
CA PRO A 82 3.15 34.58 -0.48
C PRO A 82 3.50 34.36 -1.97
N ARG A 83 4.61 34.95 -2.44
CA ARG A 83 5.13 34.76 -3.80
C ARG A 83 5.63 33.34 -4.07
N VAL A 84 6.15 32.65 -3.05
CA VAL A 84 6.64 31.26 -3.16
C VAL A 84 5.48 30.29 -3.35
N GLY A 85 4.31 30.59 -2.78
CA GLY A 85 3.10 29.77 -2.95
C GLY A 85 2.73 29.53 -4.42
N GLN A 86 2.95 30.52 -5.29
CA GLN A 86 2.67 30.40 -6.73
C GLN A 86 3.55 29.36 -7.44
N LEU A 87 4.76 29.10 -6.94
CA LEU A 87 5.68 28.09 -7.47
C LEU A 87 5.44 26.70 -6.87
N VAL A 88 4.99 26.63 -5.62
CA VAL A 88 4.71 25.38 -4.90
C VAL A 88 3.52 24.64 -5.50
N TRP A 89 2.47 25.36 -5.92
CA TRP A 89 1.25 24.76 -6.48
C TRP A 89 1.49 23.88 -7.72
N PRO A 90 2.19 24.35 -8.78
CA PRO A 90 2.52 23.52 -9.93
C PRO A 90 3.35 22.28 -9.57
N LEU A 91 4.32 22.44 -8.67
CA LEU A 91 5.17 21.34 -8.20
C LEU A 91 4.36 20.26 -7.47
N ALA A 92 3.45 20.66 -6.58
CA ALA A 92 2.58 19.74 -5.86
C ALA A 92 1.69 18.93 -6.82
N LEU A 93 1.15 19.57 -7.86
CA LEU A 93 0.34 18.89 -8.88
C LEU A 93 1.16 17.88 -9.68
N VAL A 94 2.38 18.22 -10.09
CA VAL A 94 3.27 17.29 -10.78
C VAL A 94 3.56 16.09 -9.89
N LEU A 95 3.91 16.31 -8.63
CA LEU A 95 4.21 15.23 -7.67
C LEU A 95 3.00 14.31 -7.41
N GLN A 96 1.78 14.82 -7.50
CA GLN A 96 0.55 14.01 -7.37
C GLN A 96 0.15 13.29 -8.66
N ALA A 97 0.61 13.77 -9.83
CA ALA A 97 0.26 13.24 -11.13
C ALA A 97 1.28 12.21 -11.67
N LEU A 98 2.43 12.05 -11.01
CA LEU A 98 3.39 11.01 -11.36
C LEU A 98 2.79 9.63 -11.05
N PRO A 99 2.64 8.75 -12.06
CA PRO A 99 2.05 7.42 -11.89
C PRO A 99 2.97 6.45 -11.13
#